data_AF-A0A6F8Y445-F1
#
_entry.id   AF-A0A6F8Y445-F1
#
_cell.length_a   1.000
_cell.length_b   1.000
_cell.length_c   1.000
_cell.angle_alpha   90.00
_cell.angle_beta   90.00
_cell.angle_gamma   90.00
#
_symmetry.space_group_name_H-M   'P 1'
#
loop_
_entity.id
_entity.type
_entity.pdbx_description
1 polymer ?
#
loop_
_entity_poly.entity_id
_entity_poly.type
_entity_poly.pdbx_seq_one_letter_code
_entity_poly.pdbx_strand_id
1 'polypeptide(L)'
;MGTFINRVVLKYGPPVGPWIGAAAAHVPMKSRPAFATIDVMKAIVQDKYGSPDDLALREVDKPAPADGEVLVRVHAASINARDWHIMRGDPYLARLAMRSVFGPSGPKRQIRGSDVAGRVEAVGRG
;
A
#
# COMPACT_ATOMS: atom_id res chain seq x y z
N MET A 1 -13.32 15.77 -17.34
CA MET A 1 -13.09 14.34 -17.58
C MET A 1 -12.14 13.84 -16.49
N GLY A 2 -12.66 13.57 -15.29
CA GLY A 2 -11.85 13.33 -14.09
C GLY A 2 -11.46 11.87 -13.98
N THR A 3 -10.16 11.58 -14.06
CA THR A 3 -9.62 10.27 -13.72
C THR A 3 -9.63 10.13 -12.20
N PHE A 4 -10.60 9.40 -11.65
CA PHE A 4 -10.59 9.01 -10.25
C PHE A 4 -9.41 8.06 -10.01
N ILE A 5 -8.32 8.58 -9.43
CA ILE A 5 -7.18 7.79 -8.98
C ILE A 5 -7.46 7.39 -7.54
N ASN A 6 -8.06 6.21 -7.35
CA ASN A 6 -8.11 5.58 -6.02
C ASN A 6 -6.70 5.10 -5.66
N ARG A 7 -5.95 5.90 -4.91
CA ARG A 7 -4.72 5.48 -4.22
C ARG A 7 -5.10 5.14 -2.78
N VAL A 8 -5.41 3.88 -2.54
CA VAL A 8 -5.71 3.36 -1.19
C VAL A 8 -4.49 2.62 -0.66
N VAL A 9 -4.11 2.94 0.58
CA VAL A 9 -2.79 2.66 1.16
C VAL A 9 -2.99 1.90 2.46
N LEU A 10 -2.74 0.59 2.44
CA LEU A 10 -3.10 -0.32 3.53
C LEU A 10 -2.16 -0.15 4.75
N LYS A 11 -2.72 -0.01 5.96
CA LYS A 11 -1.96 -0.07 7.23
C LYS A 11 -2.79 -0.69 8.36
N TYR A 12 -2.54 -1.96 8.67
CA TYR A 12 -3.11 -2.68 9.82
C TYR A 12 -2.34 -2.43 11.14
N GLY A 13 -3.04 -2.22 12.26
CA GLY A 13 -2.55 -2.30 13.66
C GLY A 13 -3.50 -1.60 14.66
N PRO A 14 -3.71 -2.09 15.93
CA PRO A 14 -3.09 -1.48 17.15
C PRO A 14 -2.99 -2.43 18.41
N PRO A 15 -2.85 -1.97 19.69
CA PRO A 15 -1.71 -1.31 20.40
C PRO A 15 -1.32 -1.99 21.76
N VAL A 16 -0.10 -1.83 22.33
CA VAL A 16 0.12 -2.00 23.81
C VAL A 16 1.33 -1.23 24.39
N GLY A 17 1.07 -0.35 25.37
CA GLY A 17 1.79 -0.24 26.67
C GLY A 17 3.15 0.49 26.78
N PRO A 18 3.40 1.27 27.86
CA PRO A 18 4.68 1.93 28.12
C PRO A 18 5.65 0.99 28.87
N TRP A 19 6.93 0.98 28.50
CA TRP A 19 7.98 0.30 29.27
C TRP A 19 8.81 1.31 30.07
N ILE A 20 8.95 1.02 31.36
CA ILE A 20 9.72 1.75 32.37
C ILE A 20 11.20 1.35 32.30
N GLY A 21 12.09 2.36 32.32
CA GLY A 21 13.38 2.33 33.01
C GLY A 21 14.59 1.68 32.31
N ALA A 22 15.57 2.51 31.92
CA ALA A 22 17.00 2.30 32.22
C ALA A 22 17.80 3.52 31.78
N ALA A 23 18.41 4.21 32.74
CA ALA A 23 19.42 5.24 32.50
C ALA A 23 20.73 4.57 32.03
N ALA A 24 21.33 5.09 30.96
CA ALA A 24 22.71 4.77 30.59
C ALA A 24 23.40 6.03 30.03
N ALA A 25 24.65 6.19 30.45
CA ALA A 25 25.53 7.35 30.36
C ALA A 25 25.59 8.08 29.01
N HIS A 26 25.73 9.41 29.10
CA HIS A 26 25.89 10.34 28.00
C HIS A 26 27.33 10.29 27.44
N VAL A 27 27.51 9.53 26.37
CA VAL A 27 28.67 9.67 25.47
C VAL A 27 28.26 10.64 24.37
N PRO A 28 28.97 11.76 24.11
CA PRO A 28 28.59 12.68 23.05
C PRO A 28 28.87 12.02 21.69
N MET A 29 27.85 11.36 21.14
CA MET A 29 27.91 10.77 19.81
C MET A 29 27.82 11.93 18.80
N LYS A 30 28.92 12.16 18.06
CA LYS A 30 28.92 13.04 16.88
C LYS A 30 27.69 12.71 16.04
N SER A 31 26.89 13.72 15.73
CA SER A 31 25.64 13.60 14.97
C SER A 31 25.89 12.77 13.71
N ARG A 32 25.45 11.52 13.74
CA ARG A 32 25.37 10.68 12.55
C ARG A 32 24.37 11.38 11.62
N PRO A 33 24.62 11.44 10.30
CA PRO A 33 23.56 11.87 9.39
C PRO A 33 22.35 11.00 9.68
N ALA A 34 21.20 11.61 9.93
CA ALA A 34 19.95 10.88 10.08
C ALA A 34 19.77 10.08 8.78
N PHE A 35 19.97 8.76 8.85
CA PHE A 35 19.46 7.89 7.79
C PHE A 35 17.99 8.23 7.70
N ALA A 36 17.56 8.80 6.58
CA ALA A 36 16.16 9.11 6.37
C ALA A 36 15.39 7.83 6.60
N THR A 37 14.62 7.77 7.70
CA THR A 37 13.79 6.62 8.00
C THR A 37 12.76 6.56 6.90
N ILE A 38 12.90 5.59 5.99
CA ILE A 38 11.90 5.33 4.97
C ILE A 38 10.65 4.88 5.74
N ASP A 39 9.58 5.68 5.69
CA ASP A 39 8.30 5.28 6.29
C ASP A 39 7.73 4.17 5.39
N VAL A 40 7.61 2.96 5.93
CA VAL A 40 7.14 1.77 5.22
C VAL A 40 5.74 1.40 5.68
N MET A 41 4.98 0.78 4.79
CA MET A 41 3.66 0.19 5.07
C MET A 41 3.61 -1.26 4.62
N LYS A 42 2.65 -2.03 5.15
CA LYS A 42 2.40 -3.40 4.72
C LYS A 42 1.33 -3.44 3.64
N ALA A 43 1.59 -4.14 2.54
CA ALA A 43 0.66 -4.29 1.44
C ALA A 43 0.62 -5.74 0.93
N ILE A 44 -0.53 -6.15 0.41
CA ILE A 44 -0.63 -7.36 -0.41
C ILE A 44 -0.20 -7.00 -1.83
N VAL A 45 0.91 -7.60 -2.26
CA VAL A 45 1.61 -7.31 -3.51
C VAL A 45 1.55 -8.53 -4.43
N GLN A 46 1.40 -8.26 -5.73
CA GLN A 46 1.38 -9.24 -6.79
C GLN A 46 2.21 -8.77 -7.99
N ASP A 47 3.17 -9.59 -8.44
CA ASP A 47 4.06 -9.25 -9.56
C ASP A 47 3.62 -9.85 -10.91
N LYS A 48 2.94 -10.99 -10.87
CA LYS A 48 2.49 -11.73 -12.05
C LYS A 48 1.05 -12.17 -11.89
N TYR A 49 0.39 -12.46 -13.01
CA TYR A 49 -0.91 -13.15 -12.96
C TYR A 49 -0.75 -14.54 -12.34
N GLY A 50 -1.76 -14.98 -11.59
CA GLY A 50 -1.67 -16.27 -10.91
C GLY A 50 -2.78 -16.57 -9.92
N SER A 51 -2.49 -17.44 -8.97
CA SER A 51 -3.40 -17.87 -7.90
C SER A 51 -3.28 -16.95 -6.68
N PRO A 52 -4.13 -17.12 -5.65
CA PRO A 52 -3.94 -16.44 -4.37
C PRO A 52 -2.57 -16.72 -3.73
N ASP A 53 -1.91 -17.82 -4.06
CA ASP A 53 -0.58 -18.18 -3.53
C ASP A 53 0.54 -17.29 -4.08
N ASP A 54 0.30 -16.60 -5.20
CA ASP A 54 1.23 -15.63 -5.77
C ASP A 54 1.11 -14.24 -5.11
N LEU A 55 0.16 -14.06 -4.17
CA LEU A 55 0.03 -12.85 -3.37
C LEU A 55 1.01 -12.88 -2.19
N ALA A 56 1.76 -11.81 -2.00
CA ALA A 56 2.72 -11.68 -0.91
C ALA A 56 2.42 -10.47 -0.03
N LEU A 57 2.44 -10.67 1.30
CA LEU A 57 2.49 -9.55 2.23
C LEU A 57 3.91 -9.00 2.25
N ARG A 58 4.09 -7.74 1.82
CA ARG A 58 5.40 -7.07 1.76
C ARG A 58 5.36 -5.72 2.46
N GLU A 59 6.51 -5.30 2.96
CA GLU A 59 6.75 -3.91 3.31
C GLU A 59 7.12 -3.14 2.05
N VAL A 60 6.48 -1.98 1.86
CA VAL A 60 6.66 -1.10 0.71
C VAL A 60 6.67 0.35 1.18
N ASP A 61 7.29 1.24 0.42
CA ASP A 61 7.34 2.65 0.74
C ASP A 61 5.92 3.22 0.93
N LYS A 62 5.73 3.96 2.01
CA LYS A 62 4.49 4.67 2.27
C LYS A 62 4.36 5.81 1.26
N PRO A 63 3.31 5.84 0.43
CA PRO A 63 3.14 6.90 -0.54
C PRO A 63 2.77 8.22 0.14
N ALA A 64 3.31 9.32 -0.39
CA ALA A 64 2.82 10.65 -0.08
C ALA A 64 1.58 10.96 -0.94
N PRO A 65 0.52 11.56 -0.37
CA PRO A 65 -0.62 12.03 -1.16
C PRO A 65 -0.21 13.21 -2.05
N ALA A 66 -0.59 13.18 -3.32
CA ALA A 66 -0.46 14.32 -4.23
C ALA A 66 -1.57 15.36 -4.02
N ASP A 67 -1.51 16.48 -4.73
CA ASP A 67 -2.54 17.52 -4.66
C ASP A 67 -3.93 16.96 -5.01
N GLY A 68 -4.94 17.28 -4.20
CA GLY A 68 -6.29 16.73 -4.29
C GLY A 68 -6.44 15.27 -3.85
N GLU A 69 -5.38 14.60 -3.40
CA GLU A 69 -5.43 13.23 -2.88
C GLU A 69 -5.47 13.18 -1.35
N VAL A 70 -5.99 12.08 -0.82
CA VAL A 70 -5.91 11.76 0.62
C VAL A 70 -5.16 10.46 0.81
N LEU A 71 -4.37 10.41 1.87
CA LEU A 71 -3.79 9.19 2.39
C LEU A 71 -4.72 8.63 3.46
N VAL A 72 -5.20 7.40 3.29
CA VAL A 72 -6.11 6.73 4.23
C VAL A 72 -5.37 5.61 4.94
N ARG A 73 -5.36 5.63 6.28
CA ARG A 73 -5.00 4.47 7.10
C ARG A 73 -6.14 3.46 7.06
N VAL A 74 -5.95 2.38 6.30
CA VAL A 74 -6.98 1.34 6.13
C VAL A 74 -7.14 0.48 7.37
N HIS A 75 -8.37 0.35 7.85
CA HIS A 75 -8.74 -0.56 8.93
C HIS A 75 -9.44 -1.83 8.43
N ALA A 76 -10.14 -1.73 7.30
CA ALA A 76 -10.81 -2.85 6.65
C ALA A 76 -10.79 -2.69 5.13
N ALA A 77 -10.73 -3.82 4.43
CA ALA A 77 -10.89 -3.93 2.99
C ALA A 77 -11.79 -5.14 2.68
N SER A 78 -12.51 -5.08 1.57
CA SER A 78 -13.31 -6.20 1.06
C SER A 78 -12.55 -6.98 -0.01
N ILE A 79 -13.04 -8.18 -0.31
CA ILE A 79 -12.61 -8.97 -1.48
C ILE A 79 -13.77 -8.95 -2.47
N ASN A 80 -13.49 -8.51 -3.70
CA ASN A 80 -14.47 -8.44 -4.78
C ASN A 80 -14.12 -9.37 -5.94
N ALA A 81 -15.11 -9.70 -6.76
CA ALA A 81 -14.90 -10.44 -8.01
C ALA A 81 -13.86 -9.75 -8.92
N ARG A 82 -13.82 -8.42 -8.92
CA ARG A 82 -12.82 -7.63 -9.64
C ARG A 82 -11.39 -8.00 -9.20
N ASP A 83 -11.15 -8.14 -7.91
CA ASP A 83 -9.81 -8.43 -7.39
C ASP A 83 -9.34 -9.80 -7.91
N TRP A 84 -10.24 -10.78 -7.94
CA TRP A 84 -9.98 -12.11 -8.50
C TRP A 84 -9.68 -12.11 -10.00
N HIS A 85 -10.49 -11.40 -10.80
CA HIS A 85 -10.29 -11.28 -12.25
C HIS A 85 -8.95 -10.59 -12.58
N ILE A 86 -8.61 -9.53 -11.85
CA ILE A 86 -7.32 -8.84 -12.04
C ILE A 86 -6.17 -9.75 -11.58
N MET A 87 -6.30 -10.44 -10.45
CA MET A 87 -5.28 -11.36 -9.93
C MET A 87 -4.96 -12.47 -10.92
N ARG A 88 -5.97 -13.09 -11.54
CA ARG A 88 -5.77 -14.16 -12.54
C ARG A 88 -5.42 -13.64 -13.93
N GLY A 89 -5.74 -12.38 -14.24
CA GLY A 89 -5.66 -11.88 -15.62
C GLY A 89 -6.77 -12.45 -16.51
N ASP A 90 -7.96 -12.64 -15.94
CA ASP A 90 -9.10 -13.35 -16.53
C ASP A 90 -10.33 -12.43 -16.68
N PRO A 91 -11.04 -12.42 -17.82
CA PRO A 91 -10.78 -13.16 -19.07
C PRO A 91 -9.49 -12.71 -19.76
N TYR A 92 -8.81 -13.64 -20.44
CA TYR A 92 -7.56 -13.34 -21.15
C TYR A 92 -7.68 -12.15 -22.10
N LEU A 93 -8.83 -12.01 -22.78
CA LEU A 93 -9.11 -10.89 -23.69
C LEU A 93 -9.08 -9.52 -22.99
N ALA A 94 -9.44 -9.47 -21.69
CA ALA A 94 -9.34 -8.25 -20.89
C ALA A 94 -7.90 -7.74 -20.79
N ARG A 95 -6.89 -8.63 -20.88
CA ARG A 95 -5.48 -8.22 -20.86
C ARG A 95 -5.10 -7.36 -22.07
N LEU A 96 -5.74 -7.61 -23.22
CA LEU A 96 -5.53 -6.84 -24.43
C LEU A 96 -6.45 -5.62 -24.50
N ALA A 97 -7.72 -5.78 -24.12
CA ALA A 97 -8.71 -4.71 -24.21
C ALA A 97 -8.53 -3.61 -23.15
N MET A 98 -8.05 -3.95 -21.94
CA MET A 98 -7.94 -3.04 -20.80
C MET A 98 -6.50 -2.85 -20.34
N ARG A 99 -5.63 -2.38 -21.25
CA ARG A 99 -4.20 -2.17 -20.98
C ARG A 99 -3.91 -1.11 -19.90
N SER A 100 -4.89 -0.38 -19.40
CA SER A 100 -4.74 0.52 -18.23
C SER A 100 -4.74 -0.24 -16.90
N VAL A 101 -5.35 -1.43 -16.87
CA VAL A 101 -5.48 -2.28 -15.68
C VAL A 101 -4.54 -3.48 -15.77
N PHE A 102 -4.45 -4.08 -16.95
CA PHE A 102 -3.68 -5.28 -17.21
C PHE A 102 -2.36 -4.96 -17.90
N GLY A 103 -1.26 -5.50 -17.36
CA GLY A 103 0.06 -5.46 -17.97
C GLY A 103 0.38 -6.75 -18.74
N PRO A 104 1.54 -6.80 -19.43
CA PRO A 104 1.92 -7.95 -20.25
C PRO A 104 2.07 -9.25 -19.45
N SER A 105 2.74 -9.20 -18.30
CA SER A 105 3.06 -10.37 -17.45
C SER A 105 2.31 -10.39 -16.11
N GLY A 106 1.71 -9.26 -15.72
CA GLY A 106 0.97 -9.11 -14.48
C GLY A 106 0.13 -7.84 -14.46
N PRO A 107 -0.63 -7.62 -13.38
CA PRO A 107 -1.44 -6.41 -13.19
C PRO A 107 -0.58 -5.14 -13.21
N LYS A 108 -1.08 -4.04 -13.77
CA LYS A 108 -0.31 -2.79 -13.86
C LYS A 108 0.01 -2.15 -12.52
N ARG A 109 -0.93 -2.25 -11.57
CA ARG A 109 -0.69 -1.91 -10.16
C ARG A 109 -0.32 -3.20 -9.46
N GLN A 110 0.72 -3.21 -8.64
CA GLN A 110 1.14 -4.42 -7.93
C GLN A 110 0.40 -4.60 -6.60
N ILE A 111 0.01 -3.49 -5.94
CA ILE A 111 -0.77 -3.54 -4.69
C ILE A 111 -2.23 -3.88 -4.99
N ARG A 112 -2.85 -4.74 -4.17
CA ARG A 112 -4.25 -5.18 -4.27
C ARG A 112 -5.19 -4.38 -3.38
N GLY A 113 -6.48 -4.42 -3.72
CA GLY A 113 -7.58 -3.77 -3.01
C GLY A 113 -8.37 -2.83 -3.93
N SER A 114 -9.68 -3.05 -4.02
CA SER A 114 -10.60 -2.19 -4.76
C SER A 114 -11.41 -1.26 -3.83
N ASP A 115 -11.69 -1.71 -2.60
CA ASP A 115 -12.47 -0.97 -1.60
C ASP A 115 -11.76 -0.89 -0.24
N VAL A 116 -12.19 0.08 0.57
CA VAL A 116 -11.60 0.38 1.88
C VAL A 116 -12.59 1.04 2.83
N ALA A 117 -12.44 0.75 4.11
CA ALA A 117 -12.86 1.62 5.21
C ALA A 117 -11.66 1.96 6.10
N GLY A 118 -11.53 3.23 6.47
CA GLY A 118 -10.41 3.69 7.27
C GLY A 118 -10.49 5.16 7.66
N ARG A 119 -9.38 5.66 8.20
CA ARG A 119 -9.25 7.06 8.65
C ARG A 119 -8.30 7.81 7.74
N VAL A 120 -8.63 9.05 7.40
CA VAL A 120 -7.69 9.95 6.73
C VAL A 120 -6.48 10.19 7.64
N GLU A 121 -5.29 9.82 7.15
CA GLU A 121 -4.00 9.98 7.84
C GLU A 121 -3.27 11.26 7.38
N ALA A 122 -3.37 11.60 6.08
CA ALA A 122 -2.83 12.85 5.53
C ALA A 122 -3.65 13.31 4.32
N VAL A 123 -3.51 14.58 3.96
CA VAL A 123 -4.19 15.21 2.81
C VAL A 123 -3.14 15.97 2.00
N GLY A 124 -3.18 15.85 0.67
CA GLY A 124 -2.38 16.66 -0.23
C GLY A 124 -2.89 18.10 -0.30
N ARG A 125 -2.24 18.97 -1.09
CA ARG A 125 -2.72 20.36 -1.20
C ARG A 125 -4.06 20.40 -1.92
N GLY A 126 -5.00 21.22 -1.45
CA GLY A 126 -6.32 21.38 -2.06
C GLY A 126 -7.30 22.10 -1.16
#